data_AF-A0A813IFE2-F1
#
_entry.id   AF-A0A813IFE2-F1
#
_cell.length_a   1.000
_cell.length_b   1.000
_cell.length_c   1.000
_cell.angle_alpha   90.00
_cell.angle_beta   90.00
_cell.angle_gamma   90.00
#
_symmetry.space_group_name_H-M   'P 1'
#
loop_
_entity.id
_entity.type
_entity.pdbx_description
1 polymer ?
#
loop_
_entity_poly.entity_id
_entity_poly.type
_entity_poly.pdbx_seq_one_letter_code
_entity_poly.pdbx_strand_id
1 'polypeptide(L)'
;MSSMGAALERGTWDPEMNMIPPIINGLWFFERAPQLDAVVRMFEAKIWPNFRFHSCMEDGTWVARHKVMDRAYHFSEVAVADEAAIDSYVQTAMFDPLDKDHPPWRMIFLRARTPKNRSAILFRLHHSIGDGLGLLFAFSPQIGCEGGDLLSKIPLPKVMLPPSQQNMAPSLSSSSSPASVTGRALGNPCSCCSAVCAFCRGCSVVLTAQHDSELLLNAPLEERTPFIRFNGQRVHSRFPPVPMSSVKAVCKKHGCTVNDVLMAAMTGALRRYGAEVRGDPNLLSDDTELEFKSMVMIGLPRPIDENDMMSALANNILFASVPLPILGCS
;
A
#
# COMPACT_ATOMS: atom_id res chain seq x y z
N MET A 1 9.80 -14.70 11.49
CA MET A 1 9.86 -13.58 10.52
C MET A 1 9.15 -14.02 9.25
N SER A 2 8.39 -13.14 8.57
CA SER A 2 7.87 -13.45 7.23
C SER A 2 9.03 -13.44 6.23
N SER A 3 9.14 -14.44 5.36
CA SER A 3 10.17 -14.55 4.30
C SER A 3 10.34 -13.27 3.48
N MET A 4 9.25 -12.53 3.27
CA MET A 4 9.22 -11.27 2.52
C MET A 4 10.04 -10.14 3.17
N GLY A 5 10.08 -10.04 4.50
CA GLY A 5 10.78 -8.92 5.18
C GLY A 5 12.30 -9.00 5.00
N ALA A 6 12.85 -10.21 5.10
CA ALA A 6 14.26 -10.47 4.82
C ALA A 6 14.59 -10.41 3.32
N ALA A 7 13.65 -10.79 2.45
CA ALA A 7 13.82 -10.66 1.01
C ALA A 7 13.91 -9.19 0.57
N LEU A 8 13.08 -8.30 1.15
CA LEU A 8 13.06 -6.88 0.82
C LEU A 8 14.35 -6.15 1.22
N GLU A 9 15.05 -6.63 2.25
CA GLU A 9 16.32 -6.05 2.71
C GLU A 9 17.52 -6.57 1.91
N ARG A 10 17.61 -7.87 1.64
CA ARG A 10 18.73 -8.49 0.89
C ARG A 10 18.80 -8.13 -0.59
N GLY A 11 18.00 -7.17 -1.03
CA GLY A 11 17.76 -6.89 -2.45
C GLY A 11 16.85 -7.97 -3.02
N THR A 12 15.54 -7.72 -3.00
CA THR A 12 14.55 -8.55 -3.73
C THR A 12 14.83 -8.56 -5.23
N TRP A 13 15.57 -7.56 -5.67
CA TRP A 13 15.84 -7.23 -7.06
C TRP A 13 17.30 -7.51 -7.36
N ASP A 14 17.55 -8.03 -8.55
CA ASP A 14 18.89 -8.13 -9.09
C ASP A 14 19.56 -6.74 -9.07
N PRO A 15 20.82 -6.59 -8.64
CA PRO A 15 21.51 -5.30 -8.63
C PRO A 15 21.43 -4.55 -9.96
N GLU A 16 21.40 -5.27 -11.09
CA GLU A 16 21.27 -4.68 -12.42
C GLU A 16 19.90 -4.03 -12.67
N MET A 17 18.86 -4.37 -11.91
CA MET A 17 17.55 -3.72 -12.01
C MET A 17 17.60 -2.26 -11.53
N ASN A 18 18.65 -1.85 -10.81
CA ASN A 18 18.82 -0.49 -10.28
C ASN A 18 17.62 -0.01 -9.43
N MET A 19 16.95 -0.92 -8.74
CA MET A 19 15.75 -0.61 -7.98
C MET A 19 16.07 0.21 -6.72
N ILE A 20 15.22 1.20 -6.44
CA ILE A 20 15.30 1.95 -5.18
C ILE A 20 14.94 1.05 -3.99
N PRO A 21 15.52 1.30 -2.80
CA PRO A 21 15.14 0.59 -1.58
C PRO A 21 13.63 0.68 -1.32
N PRO A 22 12.99 -0.37 -0.77
CA PRO A 22 11.56 -0.39 -0.52
C PRO A 22 11.20 0.49 0.69
N ILE A 23 11.17 1.80 0.47
CA ILE A 23 10.81 2.80 1.48
C ILE A 23 9.34 3.17 1.30
N ILE A 24 8.57 2.96 2.37
CA ILE A 24 7.20 3.44 2.51
C ILE A 24 7.28 4.92 2.92
N ASN A 25 6.59 5.77 2.17
CA ASN A 25 6.47 7.20 2.45
C ASN A 25 5.01 7.51 2.79
N GLY A 26 4.74 7.88 4.04
CA GLY A 26 3.46 8.40 4.50
C GLY A 26 3.52 9.93 4.59
N LEU A 27 2.62 10.61 3.90
CA LEU A 27 2.52 12.08 3.95
C LEU A 27 1.20 12.47 4.61
N TRP A 28 1.29 13.14 5.75
CA TRP A 28 0.12 13.59 6.51
C TRP A 28 0.04 15.10 6.52
N PHE A 29 -1.08 15.64 6.04
CA PHE A 29 -1.37 17.08 6.08
C PHE A 29 -2.12 17.44 7.35
N PHE A 30 -1.79 18.58 7.92
CA PHE A 30 -2.38 19.08 9.15
C PHE A 30 -2.83 20.52 8.99
N GLU A 31 -4.06 20.81 9.40
CA GLU A 31 -4.52 22.18 9.64
C GLU A 31 -3.71 22.82 10.77
N ARG A 32 -3.45 22.04 11.83
CA ARG A 32 -2.55 22.40 12.94
C ARG A 32 -1.58 21.26 13.20
N ALA A 33 -0.38 21.35 12.64
CA ALA A 33 0.63 20.32 12.83
C ALA A 33 1.09 20.23 14.29
N PRO A 34 1.30 19.01 14.82
CA PRO A 34 1.75 18.82 16.20
C PRO A 34 3.15 19.40 16.41
N GLN A 35 3.47 19.75 17.66
CA GLN A 35 4.81 20.20 18.03
C GLN A 35 5.80 19.03 17.93
N LEU A 36 7.01 19.30 17.45
CA LEU A 36 8.06 18.29 17.27
C LEU A 36 8.27 17.47 18.55
N ASP A 37 8.54 18.15 19.67
CA ASP A 37 8.79 17.51 20.96
C ASP A 37 7.64 16.63 21.46
N ALA A 38 6.40 16.97 21.13
CA ALA A 38 5.26 16.15 21.50
C ALA A 38 5.26 14.81 20.74
N VAL A 39 5.58 14.84 19.45
CA VAL A 39 5.71 13.63 18.63
C VAL A 39 6.93 12.81 19.05
N VAL A 40 8.07 13.47 19.31
CA VAL A 40 9.30 12.80 19.80
C VAL A 40 9.01 12.04 21.10
N ARG A 41 8.38 12.69 22.09
CA ARG A 41 8.01 12.03 23.36
C ARG A 41 7.04 10.87 23.15
N MET A 42 6.07 11.00 22.26
CA MET A 42 5.15 9.92 21.93
C MET A 42 5.90 8.73 21.32
N PHE A 43 6.77 8.98 20.34
CA PHE A 43 7.58 7.93 19.73
C PHE A 43 8.47 7.24 20.75
N GLU A 44 9.20 8.00 21.57
CA GLU A 44 10.08 7.46 22.61
C GLU A 44 9.34 6.58 23.62
N ALA A 45 8.12 6.97 24.00
CA ALA A 45 7.33 6.25 24.99
C ALA A 45 6.54 5.05 24.42
N LYS A 46 6.08 5.13 23.17
CA LYS A 46 5.09 4.18 22.60
C LYS A 46 5.61 3.35 21.43
N ILE A 47 6.54 3.89 20.65
CA ILE A 47 7.00 3.27 19.40
C ILE A 47 8.42 2.72 19.55
N TRP A 48 9.34 3.52 20.10
CA TRP A 48 10.74 3.17 20.32
C TRP A 48 10.96 1.89 21.14
N PRO A 49 10.14 1.53 22.16
CA PRO A 49 10.32 0.28 22.89
C PRO A 49 10.12 -0.98 22.03
N ASN A 50 9.48 -0.86 20.86
CA ASN A 50 9.33 -1.99 19.95
C ASN A 50 10.66 -2.29 19.25
N PHE A 51 11.06 -3.57 19.31
CA PHE A 51 12.34 -4.04 18.80
C PHE A 51 12.67 -3.59 17.38
N ARG A 52 11.68 -3.51 16.48
CA ARG A 52 11.91 -3.12 15.07
C ARG A 52 12.28 -1.65 14.88
N PHE A 53 11.91 -0.78 15.82
CA PHE A 53 12.15 0.67 15.68
C PHE A 53 13.52 1.11 16.19
N HIS A 54 14.23 0.25 16.93
CA HIS A 54 15.58 0.53 17.41
C HIS A 54 16.62 -0.48 16.89
N SER A 55 16.25 -1.25 15.87
CA SER A 55 17.07 -2.30 15.25
C SER A 55 17.23 -2.07 13.75
N CYS A 56 18.27 -2.66 13.20
CA CYS A 56 18.50 -2.77 11.76
C CYS A 56 18.35 -4.23 11.33
N MET A 57 18.09 -4.44 10.06
CA MET A 57 18.18 -5.77 9.45
C MET A 57 19.62 -5.98 8.98
N GLU A 58 20.21 -7.12 9.35
CA GLU A 58 21.52 -7.59 8.91
C GLU A 58 21.41 -9.09 8.56
N ASP A 59 21.79 -9.46 7.33
CA ASP A 59 21.76 -10.83 6.83
C ASP A 59 20.40 -11.54 7.03
N GLY A 60 19.30 -10.79 6.95
CA GLY A 60 17.95 -11.30 7.18
C GLY A 60 17.57 -11.52 8.64
N THR A 61 18.34 -10.99 9.59
CA THR A 61 18.04 -11.00 11.02
C THR A 61 17.96 -9.58 11.59
N TRP A 62 17.13 -9.38 12.61
CA TRP A 62 17.05 -8.08 13.29
C TRP A 62 18.15 -7.99 14.35
N VAL A 63 18.97 -6.94 14.26
CA VAL A 63 20.06 -6.66 15.19
C VAL A 63 19.79 -5.32 15.86
N ALA A 64 19.78 -5.31 17.19
CA ALA A 64 19.62 -4.10 17.97
C ALA A 64 20.75 -3.12 17.63
N ARG A 65 20.38 -1.90 17.22
CA ARG A 65 21.35 -0.89 16.80
C ARG A 65 21.59 0.16 17.87
N HIS A 66 20.53 0.82 18.33
CA HIS A 66 20.63 1.93 19.26
C HIS A 66 19.86 1.63 20.56
N LYS A 67 20.49 1.87 21.71
CA LYS A 67 19.82 1.78 23.02
C LYS A 67 18.96 3.01 23.30
N VAL A 68 19.41 4.18 22.86
CA VAL A 68 18.75 5.47 23.04
C VAL A 68 18.38 6.00 21.66
N MET A 69 17.18 6.58 21.53
CA MET A 69 16.71 7.11 20.26
C MET A 69 17.55 8.33 19.83
N ASP A 70 18.19 8.23 18.67
CA ASP A 70 18.85 9.39 18.05
C ASP A 70 17.79 10.35 17.48
N ARG A 71 17.41 11.32 18.30
CA ARG A 71 16.37 12.30 17.97
C ARG A 71 16.77 13.18 16.78
N ALA A 72 18.06 13.50 16.64
CA ALA A 72 18.55 14.39 15.60
C ALA A 72 18.53 13.72 14.22
N TYR A 73 18.79 12.41 14.17
CA TYR A 73 18.63 11.64 12.94
C TYR A 73 17.15 11.42 12.59
N HIS A 74 16.37 10.90 13.54
CA HIS A 74 15.01 10.44 13.28
C HIS A 74 14.01 11.57 13.06
N PHE A 75 14.25 12.76 13.60
CA PHE A 75 13.33 13.88 13.52
C PHE A 75 14.02 15.12 12.95
N SER A 76 13.38 15.77 12.00
CA SER A 76 13.86 17.04 11.44
C SER A 76 12.71 17.96 11.08
N GLU A 77 12.95 19.27 11.09
CA GLU A 77 11.98 20.28 10.66
C GLU A 77 12.54 21.09 9.49
N VAL A 78 11.70 21.31 8.49
CA VAL A 78 12.02 22.09 7.29
C VAL A 78 10.93 23.13 7.10
N ALA A 79 11.32 24.40 7.04
CA ALA A 79 10.38 25.47 6.73
C ALA A 79 10.08 25.50 5.22
N VAL A 80 8.80 25.45 4.87
CA VAL A 80 8.31 25.44 3.48
C VAL A 80 7.39 26.64 3.24
N ALA A 81 7.37 27.14 2.02
CA ALA A 81 6.54 28.30 1.67
C ALA A 81 5.05 27.95 1.65
N ASP A 82 4.70 26.86 0.97
CA ASP A 82 3.34 26.42 0.67
C ASP A 82 3.28 24.90 0.40
N GLU A 83 2.10 24.38 0.01
CA GLU A 83 1.92 22.97 -0.32
C GLU A 83 2.66 22.53 -1.60
N ALA A 84 2.95 23.44 -2.54
CA ALA A 84 3.74 23.12 -3.72
C ALA A 84 5.22 22.88 -3.37
N ALA A 85 5.74 23.61 -2.38
CA ALA A 85 7.05 23.34 -1.80
C ALA A 85 7.08 21.99 -1.03
N ILE A 86 5.97 21.60 -0.39
CA ILE A 86 5.83 20.25 0.20
C ILE A 86 5.90 19.18 -0.88
N ASP A 87 5.17 19.36 -1.99
CA ASP A 87 5.18 18.42 -3.11
C ASP A 87 6.57 18.25 -3.72
N SER A 88 7.26 19.37 -3.93
CA SER A 88 8.62 19.38 -4.46
C SER A 88 9.60 18.68 -3.51
N TYR A 89 9.48 18.91 -2.19
CA TYR A 89 10.30 18.24 -1.20
C TYR A 89 10.08 16.72 -1.21
N VAL A 90 8.81 16.29 -1.22
CA VAL A 90 8.45 14.87 -1.24
C VAL A 90 8.93 14.20 -2.53
N GLN A 91 8.77 14.88 -3.67
CA GLN A 91 9.24 14.43 -4.98
C GLN A 91 10.75 14.11 -4.97
N THR A 92 11.57 14.94 -4.33
CA THR A 92 13.01 14.67 -4.15
C THR A 92 13.25 13.55 -3.12
N ALA A 93 12.62 13.64 -1.95
CA ALA A 93 12.84 12.71 -0.84
C ALA A 93 12.44 11.26 -1.16
N MET A 94 11.62 11.02 -2.18
CA MET A 94 11.27 9.66 -2.63
C MET A 94 12.46 8.87 -3.20
N PHE A 95 13.54 9.54 -3.62
CA PHE A 95 14.75 8.91 -4.16
C PHE A 95 15.86 8.74 -3.14
N ASP A 96 15.83 9.48 -2.04
CA ASP A 96 16.89 9.44 -1.04
C ASP A 96 16.85 8.11 -0.29
N PRO A 97 17.94 7.34 -0.21
CA PRO A 97 17.96 6.17 0.65
C PRO A 97 17.86 6.58 2.13
N LEU A 98 17.46 5.64 2.99
CA LEU A 98 17.66 5.77 4.43
C LEU A 98 19.09 5.36 4.78
N ASP A 99 19.65 5.95 5.83
CA ASP A 99 20.96 5.54 6.34
C ASP A 99 20.88 4.11 6.89
N LYS A 100 21.81 3.26 6.48
CA LYS A 100 21.87 1.84 6.83
C LYS A 100 22.36 1.62 8.26
N ASP A 101 23.12 2.57 8.80
CA ASP A 101 23.68 2.49 10.15
C ASP A 101 22.67 2.90 11.22
N HIS A 102 21.51 3.42 10.83
CA HIS A 102 20.44 3.84 11.71
C HIS A 102 19.20 2.96 11.56
N PRO A 103 18.37 2.79 12.63
CA PRO A 103 17.08 2.15 12.48
C PRO A 103 16.28 2.80 11.33
N PRO A 104 15.68 2.01 10.42
CA PRO A 104 15.42 2.50 9.07
C PRO A 104 14.07 3.24 8.98
N TRP A 105 13.98 4.38 9.65
CA TRP A 105 12.82 5.27 9.64
C TRP A 105 13.20 6.72 9.98
N ARG A 106 12.46 7.70 9.44
CA ARG A 106 12.62 9.13 9.71
C ARG A 106 11.27 9.85 9.63
N MET A 107 11.11 10.89 10.44
CA MET A 107 9.99 11.83 10.40
C MET A 107 10.49 13.23 10.08
N ILE A 108 9.96 13.82 9.01
CA ILE A 108 10.35 15.14 8.53
C ILE A 108 9.12 16.05 8.61
N PHE A 109 9.20 17.10 9.40
CA PHE A 109 8.13 18.07 9.60
C PHE A 109 8.29 19.21 8.60
N LEU A 110 7.38 19.29 7.66
CA LEU A 110 7.33 20.33 6.63
C LEU A 110 6.42 21.45 7.12
N ARG A 111 7.02 22.49 7.71
CA ARG A 111 6.35 23.59 8.39
C ARG A 111 6.02 24.71 7.42
N ALA A 112 4.75 24.86 7.09
CA ALA A 112 4.29 25.99 6.29
C ALA A 112 4.45 27.30 7.07
N ARG A 113 4.98 28.34 6.41
CA ARG A 113 5.27 29.64 7.03
C ARG A 113 4.03 30.47 7.35
N THR A 114 2.89 30.17 6.71
CA THR A 114 1.66 30.94 6.89
C THR A 114 0.51 30.04 7.35
N PRO A 115 -0.42 30.53 8.20
CA PRO A 115 -1.58 29.75 8.64
C PRO A 115 -2.55 29.35 7.53
N LYS A 116 -2.47 29.98 6.35
CA LYS A 116 -3.31 29.65 5.19
C LYS A 116 -2.88 28.34 4.51
N ASN A 117 -1.62 27.97 4.66
CA ASN A 117 -1.04 26.77 4.06
C ASN A 117 -0.97 25.67 5.11
N ARG A 118 -1.36 24.44 4.76
CA ARG A 118 -1.21 23.32 5.69
C ARG A 118 0.25 22.94 5.83
N SER A 119 0.64 22.57 7.04
CA SER A 119 1.90 21.89 7.27
C SER A 119 1.73 20.38 7.04
N ALA A 120 2.82 19.66 6.83
CA ALA A 120 2.80 18.23 6.68
C ALA A 120 3.88 17.51 7.49
N ILE A 121 3.69 16.23 7.73
CA ILE A 121 4.73 15.32 8.21
C ILE A 121 4.95 14.27 7.13
N LEU A 122 6.18 14.16 6.65
CA LEU A 122 6.66 13.07 5.81
C LEU A 122 7.29 12.01 6.71
N PHE A 123 6.59 10.90 6.91
CA PHE A 123 7.10 9.73 7.60
C PHE A 123 7.64 8.73 6.59
N ARG A 124 8.92 8.42 6.71
CA ARG A 124 9.66 7.52 5.82
C ARG A 124 10.07 6.32 6.63
N LEU A 125 9.85 5.11 6.12
CA LEU A 125 10.30 3.90 6.80
C LEU A 125 10.55 2.77 5.82
N HIS A 126 11.50 1.89 6.14
CA HIS A 126 11.80 0.73 5.32
C HIS A 126 10.74 -0.36 5.52
N HIS A 127 10.36 -1.02 4.42
CA HIS A 127 9.32 -2.05 4.41
C HIS A 127 9.67 -3.28 5.27
N SER A 128 10.92 -3.45 5.71
CA SER A 128 11.27 -4.47 6.70
C SER A 128 10.51 -4.29 8.03
N ILE A 129 10.21 -3.05 8.44
CA ILE A 129 9.49 -2.75 9.68
C ILE A 129 8.06 -3.32 9.64
N GLY A 130 7.34 -3.15 8.54
CA GLY A 130 6.00 -3.70 8.35
C GLY A 130 5.32 -3.21 7.07
N ASP A 131 4.22 -3.85 6.72
CA ASP A 131 3.34 -3.45 5.62
C ASP A 131 2.31 -2.40 6.05
N GLY A 132 1.51 -1.90 5.09
CA GLY A 132 0.53 -0.84 5.34
C GLY A 132 -0.48 -1.14 6.45
N LEU A 133 -0.99 -2.38 6.54
CA LEU A 133 -1.92 -2.76 7.60
C LEU A 133 -1.21 -2.87 8.96
N GLY A 134 0.02 -3.38 8.99
CA GLY A 134 0.77 -3.55 10.23
C GLY A 134 1.11 -2.20 10.84
N LEU A 135 1.49 -1.25 9.98
CA LEU A 135 1.70 0.14 10.36
C LEU A 135 0.40 0.80 10.79
N LEU A 136 -0.71 0.61 10.06
CA LEU A 136 -2.01 1.14 10.46
C LEU A 136 -2.35 0.73 11.90
N PHE A 137 -2.26 -0.56 12.21
CA PHE A 137 -2.54 -1.07 13.56
C PHE A 137 -1.54 -0.58 14.60
N ALA A 138 -0.23 -0.60 14.31
CA ALA A 138 0.81 -0.12 15.22
C ALA A 138 0.62 1.37 15.60
N PHE A 139 0.20 2.19 14.64
CA PHE A 139 0.02 3.63 14.85
C PHE A 139 -1.40 4.03 15.25
N SER A 140 -2.42 3.16 15.09
CA SER A 140 -3.81 3.53 15.38
C SER A 140 -4.05 4.02 16.81
N PRO A 141 -3.42 3.47 17.88
CA PRO A 141 -3.65 3.97 19.24
C PRO A 141 -3.13 5.39 19.46
N GLN A 142 -2.28 5.90 18.56
CA GLN A 142 -1.65 7.21 18.67
C GLN A 142 -2.42 8.28 17.89
N ILE A 143 -3.50 7.88 17.21
CA ILE A 143 -4.32 8.73 16.37
C ILE A 143 -5.70 8.86 17.02
N GLY A 144 -5.99 10.06 17.52
CA GLY A 144 -7.36 10.41 17.91
C GLY A 144 -8.26 10.58 16.70
N CYS A 145 -9.50 10.11 16.78
CA CYS A 145 -10.51 10.33 15.76
C CYS A 145 -11.77 10.95 16.39
N GLU A 146 -12.29 12.02 15.79
CA GLU A 146 -13.54 12.62 16.26
C GLU A 146 -14.68 11.61 16.15
N GLY A 147 -15.47 11.41 17.21
CA GLY A 147 -16.61 10.50 17.19
C GLY A 147 -16.26 9.00 17.23
N GLY A 148 -15.07 8.62 17.71
CA GLY A 148 -14.78 7.24 18.10
C GLY A 148 -13.34 6.80 17.83
N ASP A 149 -13.13 5.48 17.84
CA ASP A 149 -11.84 4.87 17.52
C ASP A 149 -11.56 4.91 16.01
N LEU A 150 -10.30 5.06 15.62
CA LEU A 150 -9.89 5.13 14.20
C LEU A 150 -10.33 3.89 13.43
N LEU A 151 -10.09 2.69 13.97
CA LEU A 151 -10.33 1.43 13.27
C LEU A 151 -11.83 1.20 13.00
N SER A 152 -12.71 1.76 13.84
CA SER A 152 -14.17 1.71 13.64
C SER A 152 -14.64 2.45 12.38
N LYS A 153 -13.84 3.37 11.84
CA LYS A 153 -14.18 4.19 10.68
C LYS A 153 -13.55 3.74 9.38
N ILE A 154 -12.57 2.84 9.44
CA ILE A 154 -11.89 2.34 8.25
C ILE A 154 -12.69 1.14 7.72
N PRO A 155 -13.02 1.07 6.42
CA PRO A 155 -13.80 -0.03 5.86
C PRO A 155 -12.95 -1.28 5.67
N LEU A 156 -12.48 -1.89 6.76
CA LEU A 156 -11.75 -3.16 6.73
C LEU A 156 -12.72 -4.35 6.79
N PRO A 157 -12.43 -5.46 6.08
CA PRO A 157 -13.13 -6.72 6.28
C PRO A 157 -13.09 -7.15 7.74
N LYS A 158 -14.18 -7.74 8.26
CA LYS A 158 -14.27 -8.17 9.67
C LYS A 158 -13.12 -9.08 10.11
N VAL A 159 -12.68 -9.99 9.24
CA VAL A 159 -11.56 -10.91 9.49
C VAL A 159 -10.22 -10.19 9.72
N MET A 160 -10.11 -8.93 9.30
CA MET A 160 -8.91 -8.11 9.48
C MET A 160 -9.00 -7.21 10.72
N LEU A 161 -10.16 -7.11 11.37
CA LEU A 161 -10.35 -6.26 12.55
C LEU A 161 -10.01 -7.01 13.85
N PRO A 162 -9.63 -6.29 14.92
CA PRO A 162 -9.45 -6.89 16.24
C PRO A 162 -10.75 -7.56 16.73
N PRO A 163 -10.68 -8.69 17.45
CA PRO A 163 -11.84 -9.44 17.90
C PRO A 163 -12.96 -8.61 18.54
N SER A 164 -12.64 -7.62 19.38
CA SER A 164 -13.63 -6.75 20.02
C SER A 164 -14.44 -5.91 19.02
N GLN A 165 -13.83 -5.56 17.88
CA GLN A 165 -14.44 -4.70 16.86
C GLN A 165 -15.18 -5.49 15.77
N GLN A 166 -14.95 -6.79 15.63
CA GLN A 166 -15.60 -7.62 14.59
C GLN A 166 -17.14 -7.65 14.74
N ASN A 167 -17.62 -7.60 15.98
CA ASN A 167 -19.05 -7.62 16.30
C ASN A 167 -19.72 -6.25 16.12
N MET A 168 -18.94 -5.15 16.20
CA MET A 168 -19.43 -3.77 16.06
C MET A 168 -19.35 -3.26 14.62
N ALA A 169 -18.50 -3.87 13.80
CA ALA A 169 -18.36 -3.49 12.40
C ALA A 169 -19.68 -3.74 11.65
N PRO A 170 -20.26 -2.73 10.98
CA PRO A 170 -21.39 -2.96 10.08
C PRO A 170 -20.96 -4.04 9.09
N SER A 171 -21.81 -5.04 8.85
CA SER A 171 -21.58 -5.92 7.71
C SER A 171 -21.51 -5.00 6.50
N LEU A 172 -20.34 -4.88 5.87
CA LEU A 172 -20.27 -4.48 4.46
C LEU A 172 -21.30 -5.37 3.79
N SER A 173 -22.44 -4.78 3.44
CA SER A 173 -23.54 -5.49 2.81
C SER A 173 -22.93 -6.07 1.54
N SER A 174 -22.65 -7.36 1.58
CA SER A 174 -22.34 -8.17 0.42
C SER A 174 -23.60 -8.16 -0.44
N SER A 175 -23.81 -7.08 -1.19
CA SER A 175 -24.90 -6.94 -2.16
C SER A 175 -24.61 -7.68 -3.47
N SER A 176 -23.48 -8.38 -3.54
CA SER A 176 -23.36 -9.61 -4.30
C SER A 176 -23.30 -10.73 -3.27
N SER A 177 -24.27 -11.64 -3.24
CA SER A 177 -24.10 -12.92 -2.57
C SER A 177 -22.79 -13.54 -3.07
N PRO A 178 -21.73 -13.70 -2.26
CA PRO A 178 -20.88 -14.86 -2.47
C PRO A 178 -21.80 -16.02 -2.11
N ALA A 179 -21.88 -17.06 -2.95
CA ALA A 179 -22.41 -18.33 -2.47
C ALA A 179 -21.73 -18.60 -1.11
N SER A 180 -22.55 -18.65 -0.06
CA SER A 180 -22.14 -18.55 1.33
C SER A 180 -21.06 -19.56 1.68
N VAL A 181 -19.82 -19.10 1.85
CA VAL A 181 -18.78 -19.85 2.57
C VAL A 181 -18.73 -19.29 3.99
N THR A 182 -19.81 -19.53 4.74
CA THR A 182 -19.83 -19.39 6.21
C THR A 182 -19.94 -20.80 6.77
N GLY A 183 -18.91 -21.17 7.54
CA GLY A 183 -18.71 -22.51 8.06
C GLY A 183 -19.93 -23.11 8.76
N ARG A 184 -20.36 -24.27 8.27
CA ARG A 184 -20.63 -25.41 9.13
C ARG A 184 -19.66 -26.51 8.73
N ALA A 185 -18.77 -26.84 9.65
CA ALA A 185 -18.02 -28.09 9.67
C ALA A 185 -18.99 -29.25 9.93
N LEU A 186 -19.87 -29.50 8.97
CA LEU A 186 -20.65 -30.73 8.80
C LEU A 186 -20.52 -31.03 7.30
N GLY A 187 -19.77 -32.09 6.99
CA GLY A 187 -19.21 -32.39 5.69
C GLY A 187 -20.17 -32.18 4.52
N ASN A 188 -19.87 -31.17 3.70
CA ASN A 188 -20.40 -31.08 2.35
C ASN A 188 -19.21 -31.24 1.37
N PRO A 189 -19.06 -32.39 0.70
CA PRO A 189 -17.90 -32.70 -0.13
C PRO A 189 -17.64 -31.66 -1.24
N CYS A 190 -18.67 -30.89 -1.63
CA CYS A 190 -18.59 -29.88 -2.67
C CYS A 190 -17.72 -28.66 -2.30
N SER A 191 -17.64 -28.28 -1.01
CA SER A 191 -16.84 -27.11 -0.60
C SER A 191 -15.34 -27.39 -0.67
N CYS A 192 -14.91 -28.58 -0.25
CA CYS A 192 -13.52 -29.00 -0.39
C CYS A 192 -13.13 -29.11 -1.87
N CYS A 193 -14.00 -29.71 -2.70
CA CYS A 193 -13.77 -29.74 -4.15
C CYS A 193 -13.66 -28.34 -4.76
N SER A 194 -14.49 -27.37 -4.35
CA SER A 194 -14.42 -26.00 -4.88
C SER A 194 -13.11 -25.29 -4.52
N ALA A 195 -12.61 -25.47 -3.28
CA ALA A 195 -11.36 -24.89 -2.82
C ALA A 195 -10.15 -25.54 -3.52
N VAL A 196 -10.16 -26.87 -3.65
CA VAL A 196 -9.13 -27.59 -4.42
C VAL A 196 -9.16 -27.19 -5.89
N CYS A 197 -10.34 -27.06 -6.51
CA CYS A 197 -10.44 -26.59 -7.89
C CYS A 197 -10.00 -25.13 -8.07
N ALA A 198 -10.26 -24.25 -7.11
CA ALA A 198 -9.77 -22.87 -7.14
C ALA A 198 -8.25 -22.82 -6.99
N PHE A 199 -7.70 -23.63 -6.07
CA PHE A 199 -6.26 -23.79 -5.89
C PHE A 199 -5.58 -24.34 -7.15
N CYS A 200 -6.09 -25.45 -7.69
CA CYS A 200 -5.56 -26.05 -8.93
C CYS A 200 -5.65 -25.09 -10.12
N ARG A 201 -6.75 -24.33 -10.25
CA ARG A 201 -6.86 -23.26 -11.26
C ARG A 201 -5.79 -22.19 -11.05
N GLY A 202 -5.60 -21.72 -9.82
CA GLY A 202 -4.56 -20.75 -9.46
C GLY A 202 -3.15 -21.25 -9.79
N CYS A 203 -2.83 -22.51 -9.45
CA CYS A 203 -1.55 -23.14 -9.82
C CYS A 203 -1.38 -23.26 -11.34
N SER A 204 -2.48 -23.50 -12.06
CA SER A 204 -2.46 -23.62 -13.52
C SER A 204 -2.31 -22.28 -14.24
N VAL A 205 -2.59 -21.14 -13.58
CA VAL A 205 -2.39 -19.80 -14.16
C VAL A 205 -0.95 -19.60 -14.60
N VAL A 206 0.04 -20.16 -13.89
CA VAL A 206 1.45 -20.07 -14.30
C VAL A 206 1.71 -20.76 -15.64
N LEU A 207 0.94 -21.81 -15.95
CA LEU A 207 1.07 -22.57 -17.19
C LEU A 207 0.30 -21.94 -18.36
N THR A 208 -0.71 -21.10 -18.06
CA THR A 208 -1.58 -20.49 -19.07
C THR A 208 -1.39 -18.98 -19.21
N ALA A 209 -0.64 -18.34 -18.32
CA ALA A 209 -0.39 -16.91 -18.35
C ALA A 209 0.40 -16.56 -19.60
N GLN A 210 -0.20 -15.76 -20.49
CA GLN A 210 0.52 -15.22 -21.63
C GLN A 210 1.24 -13.93 -21.21
N HIS A 211 1.96 -13.30 -22.14
CA HIS A 211 2.47 -11.96 -21.90
C HIS A 211 1.33 -10.94 -22.04
N ASP A 212 1.49 -9.75 -21.45
CA ASP A 212 0.59 -8.65 -21.80
C ASP A 212 0.70 -8.35 -23.30
N SER A 213 -0.41 -7.94 -23.91
CA SER A 213 -0.43 -7.41 -25.26
C SER A 213 0.54 -6.24 -25.39
N GLU A 214 1.15 -6.12 -26.57
CA GLU A 214 2.06 -5.02 -26.91
C GLU A 214 1.25 -3.72 -27.04
N LEU A 215 1.29 -2.92 -25.99
CA LEU A 215 0.71 -1.58 -25.94
C LEU A 215 1.82 -0.55 -25.75
N LEU A 216 1.67 0.61 -26.37
CA LEU A 216 2.48 1.82 -26.19
C LEU A 216 2.38 2.43 -24.79
N LEU A 217 1.66 1.78 -23.88
CA LEU A 217 1.60 2.09 -22.44
C LEU A 217 2.81 1.55 -21.67
N ASN A 218 3.43 0.47 -22.15
CA ASN A 218 4.53 -0.22 -21.49
C ASN A 218 5.78 -0.26 -22.41
N ALA A 219 6.93 -0.63 -21.85
CA ALA A 219 8.10 -0.95 -22.67
C ALA A 219 7.81 -2.18 -23.56
N PRO A 220 8.31 -2.24 -24.81
CA PRO A 220 8.19 -3.43 -25.67
C PRO A 220 8.67 -4.71 -24.97
N LEU A 221 8.09 -5.87 -25.28
CA LEU A 221 8.47 -7.15 -24.63
C LEU A 221 9.95 -7.49 -24.82
N GLU A 222 10.53 -7.14 -25.97
CA GLU A 222 11.95 -7.34 -26.25
C GLU A 222 12.89 -6.62 -25.26
N GLU A 223 12.47 -5.46 -24.75
CA GLU A 223 13.21 -4.67 -23.76
C GLU A 223 13.04 -5.19 -22.32
N ARG A 224 12.18 -6.20 -22.09
CA ARG A 224 11.89 -6.73 -20.75
C ARG A 224 12.79 -7.89 -20.32
N THR A 225 13.90 -8.12 -21.02
CA THR A 225 14.79 -9.27 -20.78
C THR A 225 16.17 -8.86 -20.24
N PRO A 226 16.69 -9.49 -19.17
CA PRO A 226 16.01 -10.40 -18.24
C PRO A 226 14.98 -9.69 -17.35
N PHE A 227 15.01 -8.35 -17.28
CA PHE A 227 14.07 -7.50 -16.56
C PHE A 227 14.14 -6.06 -17.07
N ILE A 228 13.09 -5.28 -16.81
CA ILE A 228 13.10 -3.84 -17.05
C ILE A 228 13.90 -3.16 -15.93
N ARG A 229 14.92 -2.38 -16.30
CA ARG A 229 15.70 -1.58 -15.35
C ARG A 229 14.91 -0.36 -14.89
N PHE A 230 14.96 -0.04 -13.60
CA PHE A 230 14.44 1.22 -13.10
C PHE A 230 15.21 2.38 -13.74
N ASN A 231 14.49 3.23 -14.46
CA ASN A 231 15.04 4.34 -15.22
C ASN A 231 15.48 5.54 -14.35
N GLY A 232 15.45 5.42 -13.02
CA GLY A 232 15.78 6.49 -12.10
C GLY A 232 14.68 7.56 -11.96
N GLN A 233 13.52 7.38 -12.60
CA GLN A 233 12.43 8.34 -12.57
C GLN A 233 11.19 7.77 -11.87
N ARG A 234 10.68 8.55 -10.92
CA ARG A 234 9.45 8.31 -10.18
C ARG A 234 8.80 9.66 -9.96
N VAL A 235 7.53 9.80 -10.32
CA VAL A 235 6.80 11.06 -10.17
C VAL A 235 5.71 10.88 -9.13
N HIS A 236 5.66 11.81 -8.18
CA HIS A 236 4.56 12.01 -7.27
C HIS A 236 3.58 13.00 -7.90
N SER A 237 2.35 12.56 -8.11
CA SER A 237 1.26 13.42 -8.56
C SER A 237 0.10 13.31 -7.59
N ARG A 238 -0.39 14.45 -7.10
CA ARG A 238 -1.57 14.52 -6.24
C ARG A 238 -2.82 14.62 -7.10
N PHE A 239 -3.73 13.68 -6.92
CA PHE A 239 -5.07 13.77 -7.47
C PHE A 239 -5.97 14.62 -6.55
N PRO A 240 -6.91 15.41 -7.11
CA PRO A 240 -7.90 16.10 -6.30
C PRO A 240 -8.76 15.09 -5.51
N PRO A 241 -9.23 15.46 -4.31
CA PRO A 241 -10.03 14.55 -3.50
C PRO A 241 -11.36 14.22 -4.20
N VAL A 242 -11.71 12.93 -4.23
CA VAL A 242 -13.00 12.45 -4.74
C VAL A 242 -13.94 12.18 -3.56
N PRO A 243 -15.16 12.75 -3.53
CA PRO A 243 -16.11 12.51 -2.45
C PRO A 243 -16.48 11.02 -2.32
N MET A 244 -16.37 10.47 -1.11
CA MET A 244 -16.78 9.09 -0.84
C MET A 244 -18.26 8.83 -1.10
N SER A 245 -19.12 9.85 -1.04
CA SER A 245 -20.53 9.74 -1.41
C SER A 245 -20.71 9.36 -2.88
N SER A 246 -19.92 9.96 -3.78
CA SER A 246 -19.93 9.64 -5.22
C SER A 246 -19.47 8.21 -5.46
N VAL A 247 -18.37 7.79 -4.83
CA VAL A 247 -17.87 6.42 -4.92
C VAL A 247 -18.91 5.42 -4.42
N LYS A 248 -19.48 5.66 -3.24
CA LYS A 248 -20.53 4.81 -2.66
C LYS A 248 -21.80 4.74 -3.52
N ALA A 249 -22.16 5.83 -4.21
CA ALA A 249 -23.29 5.84 -5.12
C ALA A 249 -23.07 4.89 -6.31
N VAL A 250 -21.86 4.87 -6.88
CA VAL A 250 -21.47 3.91 -7.93
C VAL A 250 -21.49 2.48 -7.40
N CYS A 251 -20.87 2.23 -6.24
CA CYS A 251 -20.90 0.92 -5.56
C CYS A 251 -22.34 0.41 -5.40
N LYS A 252 -23.25 1.25 -4.89
CA LYS A 252 -24.66 0.88 -4.69
C LYS A 252 -25.37 0.61 -6.02
N LYS A 253 -25.15 1.43 -7.04
CA LYS A 253 -25.80 1.30 -8.35
C LYS A 253 -25.38 0.01 -9.07
N HIS A 254 -24.12 -0.37 -8.96
CA HIS A 254 -23.53 -1.49 -9.72
C HIS A 254 -23.27 -2.74 -8.86
N GLY A 255 -23.60 -2.71 -7.57
CA GLY A 255 -23.38 -3.84 -6.66
C GLY A 255 -21.90 -4.18 -6.45
N CYS A 256 -21.00 -3.20 -6.57
CA CYS A 256 -19.54 -3.39 -6.53
C CYS A 256 -18.89 -2.71 -5.31
N THR A 257 -17.60 -2.94 -5.11
CA THR A 257 -16.79 -2.39 -4.01
C THR A 257 -16.08 -1.11 -4.40
N VAL A 258 -15.48 -0.41 -3.42
CA VAL A 258 -14.65 0.78 -3.66
C VAL A 258 -13.46 0.44 -4.57
N ASN A 259 -12.86 -0.74 -4.39
CA ASN A 259 -11.75 -1.18 -5.22
C ASN A 259 -12.20 -1.39 -6.67
N ASP A 260 -13.39 -1.95 -6.90
CA ASP A 260 -13.92 -2.13 -8.27
C ASP A 260 -14.10 -0.79 -8.97
N VAL A 261 -14.61 0.22 -8.26
CA VAL A 261 -14.74 1.59 -8.79
C VAL A 261 -13.37 2.19 -9.13
N LEU A 262 -12.38 2.02 -8.24
CA LEU A 262 -11.01 2.53 -8.46
C LEU A 262 -10.34 1.84 -9.65
N MET A 263 -10.43 0.50 -9.72
CA MET A 263 -9.85 -0.28 -10.80
C MET A 263 -10.52 0.09 -12.13
N ALA A 264 -11.85 0.21 -12.18
CA ALA A 264 -12.56 0.64 -13.39
C ALA A 264 -12.15 2.05 -13.83
N ALA A 265 -12.01 2.99 -12.89
CA ALA A 265 -11.57 4.35 -13.19
C ALA A 265 -10.13 4.38 -13.73
N MET A 266 -9.21 3.61 -13.12
CA MET A 266 -7.82 3.50 -13.54
C MET A 266 -7.70 2.85 -14.92
N THR A 267 -8.40 1.73 -15.15
CA THR A 267 -8.45 1.05 -16.44
C THR A 267 -8.96 1.98 -17.54
N GLY A 268 -10.04 2.72 -17.29
CA GLY A 268 -10.56 3.71 -18.25
C GLY A 268 -9.58 4.86 -18.51
N ALA A 269 -8.85 5.32 -17.50
CA ALA A 269 -7.83 6.35 -17.66
C ALA A 269 -6.62 5.87 -18.47
N LEU A 270 -6.12 4.66 -18.18
CA LEU A 270 -5.03 4.02 -18.94
C LEU A 270 -5.43 3.84 -20.41
N ARG A 271 -6.66 3.35 -20.66
CA ARG A 271 -7.18 3.19 -22.02
C ARG A 271 -7.21 4.52 -22.78
N ARG A 272 -7.83 5.56 -22.21
CA ARG A 272 -7.89 6.88 -22.85
C ARG A 272 -6.50 7.45 -23.09
N TYR A 273 -5.59 7.31 -22.12
CA TYR A 273 -4.21 7.76 -22.28
C TYR A 273 -3.50 7.01 -23.43
N GLY A 274 -3.64 5.69 -23.50
CA GLY A 274 -3.05 4.89 -24.57
C GLY A 274 -3.63 5.23 -25.95
N ALA A 275 -4.95 5.34 -26.07
CA ALA A 275 -5.62 5.63 -27.33
C ALA A 275 -5.42 7.10 -27.78
N GLU A 276 -5.72 8.07 -26.90
CA GLU A 276 -5.80 9.49 -27.25
C GLU A 276 -4.45 10.20 -27.18
N VAL A 277 -3.56 9.81 -26.27
CA VAL A 277 -2.26 10.48 -26.05
C VAL A 277 -1.13 9.71 -26.69
N ARG A 278 -1.11 8.37 -26.56
CA ARG A 278 -0.05 7.54 -27.16
C ARG A 278 -0.36 7.11 -28.59
N GLY A 279 -1.62 7.21 -29.04
CA GLY A 279 -2.04 6.83 -30.38
C GLY A 279 -1.92 5.32 -30.64
N ASP A 280 -2.16 4.50 -29.61
CA ASP A 280 -1.98 3.06 -29.70
C ASP A 280 -2.99 2.41 -30.65
N PRO A 281 -2.56 1.76 -31.75
CA PRO A 281 -3.46 1.19 -32.74
C PRO A 281 -4.31 0.04 -32.17
N ASN A 282 -3.79 -0.72 -31.22
CA ASN A 282 -4.49 -1.86 -30.63
C ASN A 282 -5.64 -1.43 -29.70
N LEU A 283 -5.59 -0.20 -29.18
CA LEU A 283 -6.66 0.40 -28.37
C LEU A 283 -7.71 1.14 -29.21
N LEU A 284 -7.42 1.36 -30.49
CA LEU A 284 -8.29 2.02 -31.45
C LEU A 284 -9.08 1.02 -32.32
N SER A 285 -8.67 -0.24 -32.36
CA SER A 285 -9.38 -1.33 -33.03
C SER A 285 -10.45 -1.97 -32.14
N ASP A 286 -11.58 -2.33 -32.74
CA ASP A 286 -12.71 -3.01 -32.05
C ASP A 286 -12.51 -4.53 -31.99
N ASP A 287 -11.66 -5.08 -32.87
CA ASP A 287 -11.49 -6.52 -33.09
C ASP A 287 -10.32 -7.16 -32.33
N THR A 288 -9.68 -6.45 -31.40
CA THR A 288 -8.48 -6.93 -30.71
C THR A 288 -8.78 -7.38 -29.29
N GLU A 289 -8.65 -8.69 -29.03
CA GLU A 289 -8.64 -9.21 -27.67
C GLU A 289 -7.31 -8.84 -27.00
N LEU A 290 -7.37 -8.03 -25.95
CA LEU A 290 -6.19 -7.50 -25.26
C LEU A 290 -6.01 -8.16 -23.90
N GLU A 291 -4.79 -8.62 -23.64
CA GLU A 291 -4.35 -9.02 -22.32
C GLU A 291 -3.57 -7.87 -21.68
N PHE A 292 -4.09 -7.32 -20.59
CA PHE A 292 -3.39 -6.32 -19.81
C PHE A 292 -3.56 -6.61 -18.34
N LYS A 293 -2.47 -6.88 -17.62
CA LYS A 293 -2.53 -7.25 -16.20
C LYS A 293 -1.98 -6.14 -15.33
N SER A 294 -2.56 -6.03 -14.13
CA SER A 294 -2.00 -5.24 -13.05
C SER A 294 -1.57 -6.18 -11.92
N MET A 295 -0.41 -5.90 -11.36
CA MET A 295 -0.03 -6.49 -10.09
C MET A 295 -0.71 -5.69 -8.96
N VAL A 296 -1.51 -6.36 -8.15
CA VAL A 296 -2.18 -5.77 -7.00
C VAL A 296 -1.66 -6.38 -5.71
N MET A 297 -1.45 -5.53 -4.70
CA MET A 297 -1.09 -5.95 -3.36
C MET A 297 -2.34 -6.27 -2.55
N ILE A 298 -2.38 -7.48 -1.99
CA ILE A 298 -3.47 -7.96 -1.14
C ILE A 298 -2.90 -8.13 0.27
N GLY A 299 -3.46 -7.38 1.22
CA GLY A 299 -3.17 -7.58 2.63
C GLY A 299 -3.79 -8.90 3.11
N LEU A 300 -3.01 -9.71 3.81
CA LEU A 300 -3.49 -10.97 4.38
C LEU A 300 -3.95 -10.77 5.85
N PRO A 301 -4.95 -11.55 6.31
CA PRO A 301 -5.33 -11.58 7.71
C PRO A 301 -4.12 -11.86 8.61
N ARG A 302 -4.08 -11.22 9.77
CA ARG A 302 -2.99 -11.33 10.73
C ARG A 302 -3.56 -11.43 12.14
N PRO A 303 -2.87 -12.12 13.06
CA PRO A 303 -3.21 -12.03 14.47
C PRO A 303 -3.01 -10.59 14.94
N ILE A 304 -3.97 -10.08 15.72
CA ILE A 304 -3.91 -8.77 16.36
C ILE A 304 -4.09 -8.99 17.86
N ASP A 305 -3.11 -8.58 18.65
CA ASP A 305 -3.26 -8.43 20.10
C ASP A 305 -3.72 -7.00 20.40
N GLU A 306 -4.90 -6.86 20.99
CA GLU A 306 -5.48 -5.56 21.34
C GLU A 306 -4.71 -4.83 22.45
N ASN A 307 -3.97 -5.58 23.28
CA ASN A 307 -3.13 -5.01 24.33
C ASN A 307 -1.75 -4.58 23.79
N ASP A 308 -1.34 -5.16 22.66
CA ASP A 308 -0.10 -4.82 21.97
C ASP A 308 -0.33 -4.76 20.46
N MET A 309 -0.86 -3.63 19.99
CA MET A 309 -1.10 -3.41 18.57
C MET A 309 0.20 -3.39 17.73
N MET A 310 1.37 -3.25 18.37
CA MET A 310 2.66 -3.34 17.68
C MET A 310 2.98 -4.78 17.26
N SER A 311 2.33 -5.78 17.86
CA SER A 311 2.42 -7.18 17.43
C SER A 311 1.94 -7.40 15.99
N ALA A 312 1.11 -6.50 15.45
CA ALA A 312 0.61 -6.57 14.08
C ALA A 312 1.67 -6.22 13.01
N LEU A 313 2.86 -5.74 13.43
CA LEU A 313 3.97 -5.41 12.54
C LEU A 313 4.51 -6.67 11.86
N ALA A 314 4.15 -6.84 10.60
CA ALA A 314 4.63 -7.89 9.73
C ALA A 314 4.54 -7.45 8.28
N ASN A 315 5.21 -8.19 7.39
CA ASN A 315 4.97 -8.11 5.95
C ASN A 315 4.12 -9.31 5.56
N ASN A 316 2.81 -9.13 5.67
CA ASN A 316 1.83 -10.17 5.39
C ASN A 316 0.97 -9.73 4.20
N ILE A 317 1.64 -9.66 3.04
CA ILE A 317 1.08 -9.24 1.77
C ILE A 317 1.29 -10.32 0.72
N LEU A 318 0.35 -10.42 -0.20
CA LEU A 318 0.44 -11.22 -1.41
C LEU A 318 0.35 -10.30 -2.62
N PHE A 319 1.22 -10.52 -3.61
CA PHE A 319 1.06 -9.90 -4.93
C PHE A 319 0.24 -10.84 -5.81
N ALA A 320 -0.87 -10.35 -6.34
CA ALA A 320 -1.70 -11.07 -7.30
C ALA A 320 -1.67 -10.35 -8.65
N SER A 321 -1.53 -11.11 -9.73
CA SER A 321 -1.76 -10.59 -11.08
C SER A 321 -3.25 -10.63 -11.37
N VAL A 322 -3.82 -9.49 -11.73
CA VAL A 322 -5.25 -9.35 -12.04
C VAL A 322 -5.39 -8.78 -13.45
N PRO A 323 -6.15 -9.44 -14.34
CA PRO A 323 -6.44 -8.89 -15.66
C PRO A 323 -7.28 -7.61 -15.49
N LEU A 324 -6.87 -6.55 -16.18
CA LEU A 324 -7.62 -5.32 -16.32
C LEU A 324 -8.39 -5.36 -17.64
N PRO A 325 -9.70 -5.09 -17.63
CA PRO A 325 -10.50 -5.06 -18.85
C PRO A 325 -10.21 -3.75 -19.62
N ILE A 326 -9.04 -3.66 -20.24
CA ILE A 326 -8.77 -2.64 -21.25
C ILE A 326 -9.43 -3.13 -22.54
N LEU A 327 -10.72 -2.82 -22.69
CA LEU A 327 -11.47 -3.22 -23.88
C LEU A 327 -10.95 -2.46 -25.11
N GLY A 328 -10.79 -3.17 -26.25
CA GLY A 328 -10.93 -2.54 -27.58
C GLY A 328 -12.28 -1.83 -27.64
N CYS A 329 -12.42 -0.79 -28.47
CA CYS A 329 -13.70 -0.08 -28.56
C CYS A 329 -14.85 -1.09 -28.78
N SER A 330 -15.91 -0.96 -27.99
CA SER A 330 -17.16 -1.73 -28.12
C SER A 330 -18.20 -0.90 -28.85
#